data_AF-A0A099RYW5-F1
#
_entry.id   AF-A0A099RYW5-F1
#
_cell.length_a   1.000
_cell.length_b   1.000
_cell.length_c   1.000
_cell.angle_alpha   90.00
_cell.angle_beta   90.00
_cell.angle_gamma   90.00
#
_symmetry.space_group_name_H-M   'P 1'
#
loop_
_entity.id
_entity.type
_entity.pdbx_description
1 polymer ?
#
loop_
_entity_poly.entity_id
_entity_poly.type
_entity_poly.pdbx_seq_one_letter_code
_entity_poly.pdbx_strand_id
1 'polypeptide(L)'
;MAQRDKHFAKLYDSGEHYIVRECIAGIELNKYLKTNPLSIDISAKILDVYEALGRVGYARQDIALFHIFVTPGGEFKIIDTGRVMKKKSTYPKIMLTGLKTLGCREEFLIHVKMLRPELYKRWSK
;
A
#
# COMPACT_ATOMS: atom_id res chain seq x y z
N MET A 1 13.90 2.83 -8.11
CA MET A 1 13.45 1.82 -9.09
C MET A 1 12.69 0.73 -8.34
N ALA A 2 11.46 0.40 -8.78
CA ALA A 2 10.56 -0.51 -8.04
C ALA A 2 11.19 -1.88 -7.71
N GLN A 3 11.99 -2.44 -8.63
CA GLN A 3 12.65 -3.73 -8.47
C GLN A 3 13.71 -3.80 -7.34
N ARG A 4 14.09 -2.66 -6.76
CA ARG A 4 15.01 -2.59 -5.61
C ARG A 4 14.30 -2.35 -4.28
N ASP A 5 12.98 -2.12 -4.30
CA ASP A 5 12.21 -1.84 -3.09
C ASP A 5 11.48 -3.11 -2.63
N LYS A 6 11.62 -3.44 -1.35
CA LYS A 6 11.12 -4.70 -0.76
C LYS A 6 9.60 -4.88 -0.86
N HIS A 7 8.86 -3.78 -1.01
CA HIS A 7 7.40 -3.82 -1.07
C HIS A 7 6.90 -4.29 -2.44
N PHE A 8 7.72 -4.32 -3.49
CA PHE A 8 7.30 -4.69 -4.83
C PHE A 8 7.68 -6.13 -5.15
N ALA A 9 6.77 -6.86 -5.80
CA ALA A 9 7.06 -8.18 -6.34
C ALA A 9 8.24 -8.11 -7.32
N LYS A 10 9.23 -9.00 -7.15
CA LYS A 10 10.33 -9.13 -8.11
C LYS A 10 9.81 -9.52 -9.48
N LEU A 11 10.26 -8.85 -10.53
CA LEU A 11 10.04 -9.24 -11.91
C LEU A 11 11.13 -10.25 -12.28
N TYR A 12 10.73 -11.42 -12.77
CA TYR A 12 11.65 -12.45 -13.25
C TYR A 12 11.78 -12.41 -14.77
N ASP A 13 10.67 -12.17 -15.47
CA ASP A 13 10.66 -12.10 -16.93
C ASP A 13 9.45 -11.28 -17.44
N SER A 14 9.53 -10.80 -18.68
CA SER A 14 8.43 -10.12 -19.35
C SER A 14 8.57 -10.18 -20.86
N GLY A 15 7.45 -10.39 -21.55
CA GLY A 15 7.35 -10.29 -23.00
C GLY A 15 6.17 -9.42 -23.43
N GLU A 16 5.82 -9.49 -24.71
CA GLU A 16 4.77 -8.65 -25.31
C GLU A 16 3.40 -8.81 -24.63
N HIS A 17 3.08 -10.02 -24.18
CA HIS A 17 1.77 -10.36 -23.62
C HIS A 17 1.84 -11.06 -22.25
N TYR A 18 3.01 -11.06 -21.61
CA TYR A 18 3.17 -11.72 -20.30
C TYR A 18 4.16 -11.00 -19.39
N ILE A 19 3.96 -11.22 -18.09
CA ILE A 19 4.92 -10.91 -17.04
C ILE A 19 5.03 -12.13 -16.12
N VAL A 20 6.25 -12.50 -15.75
CA VAL A 20 6.56 -13.48 -14.72
C VAL A 20 7.13 -12.74 -13.52
N ARG A 21 6.53 -12.92 -12.35
CA ARG A 21 6.90 -12.19 -11.13
C ARG A 21 6.80 -13.07 -9.89
N GLU A 22 7.37 -12.58 -8.80
CA GLU A 22 7.31 -13.20 -7.49
C GLU A 22 5.87 -13.57 -7.11
N CYS A 23 5.67 -14.85 -6.77
CA CYS A 23 4.44 -15.32 -6.16
C CYS A 23 4.47 -14.95 -4.68
N ILE A 24 3.65 -13.96 -4.29
CA ILE A 24 3.57 -13.50 -2.90
C ILE A 24 2.62 -14.42 -2.14
N ALA A 25 3.16 -15.28 -1.29
CA ALA A 25 2.38 -16.00 -0.30
C ALA A 25 1.90 -15.02 0.79
N GLY A 26 0.59 -14.85 0.93
CA GLY A 26 0.01 -13.94 1.92
C GLY A 26 -1.49 -13.76 1.77
N ILE A 27 -2.06 -12.98 2.69
CA ILE A 27 -3.49 -12.61 2.72
C ILE A 27 -3.61 -11.15 2.30
N GLU A 28 -4.61 -10.84 1.47
CA GLU A 28 -4.92 -9.46 1.09
C GLU A 28 -5.25 -8.62 2.34
N LEU A 29 -4.76 -7.38 2.42
CA LEU A 29 -4.87 -6.54 3.61
C LEU A 29 -6.33 -6.24 3.98
N ASN A 30 -7.22 -6.06 3.00
CA ASN A 30 -8.66 -5.90 3.23
C ASN A 30 -9.30 -7.14 3.90
N LYS A 31 -8.79 -8.34 3.64
CA LYS A 31 -9.25 -9.57 4.30
C LYS A 31 -8.62 -9.69 5.68
N TYR A 32 -7.32 -9.39 5.80
CA TYR A 32 -6.60 -9.41 7.07
C TYR A 32 -7.25 -8.49 8.13
N LEU A 33 -7.60 -7.26 7.74
CA LEU A 33 -8.22 -6.27 8.63
C LEU A 33 -9.67 -6.57 9.01
N LYS A 34 -10.32 -7.58 8.41
CA LYS A 34 -11.65 -8.03 8.87
C LYS A 34 -11.59 -8.86 10.14
N THR A 35 -10.46 -9.52 10.39
CA THR A 35 -10.28 -10.45 11.51
C THR A 35 -9.20 -10.00 12.48
N ASN A 36 -8.46 -8.92 12.16
CA ASN A 36 -7.40 -8.38 12.98
C ASN A 36 -7.58 -6.86 13.16
N PRO A 37 -7.35 -6.31 14.35
CA PRO A 37 -7.44 -4.88 14.59
C PRO A 37 -6.33 -4.13 13.84
N LEU A 38 -6.62 -2.86 13.51
CA LEU A 38 -5.63 -1.97 12.92
C LEU A 38 -4.67 -1.45 14.00
N SER A 39 -3.59 -2.16 14.25
CA SER A 39 -2.56 -1.67 15.19
C SER A 39 -1.74 -0.52 14.60
N ILE A 40 -1.03 0.20 15.47
CA ILE A 40 -0.09 1.26 15.04
C ILE A 40 1.01 0.70 14.11
N ASP A 41 1.47 -0.54 14.35
CA ASP A 41 2.47 -1.20 13.50
C ASP A 41 1.92 -1.53 12.12
N ILE A 42 0.66 -1.98 12.04
CA ILE A 42 -0.02 -2.20 10.76
C ILE A 42 -0.18 -0.88 10.01
N SER A 43 -0.59 0.19 10.70
CA SER A 43 -0.64 1.53 10.12
C SER A 43 0.72 2.00 9.60
N ALA A 44 1.80 1.75 10.34
CA ALA A 44 3.16 2.08 9.91
C ALA A 44 3.54 1.34 8.62
N LYS A 45 3.24 0.04 8.51
CA LYS A 45 3.51 -0.75 7.30
C LYS A 45 2.67 -0.30 6.10
N ILE A 46 1.43 0.12 6.31
CA ILE A 46 0.59 0.72 5.25
C ILE A 46 1.22 2.03 4.77
N LEU A 47 1.73 2.86 5.68
CA LEU A 47 2.43 4.10 5.35
C LEU A 47 3.73 3.84 4.59
N ASP A 48 4.51 2.83 4.97
CA ASP A 48 5.73 2.44 4.27
C ASP A 48 5.44 2.06 2.81
N VAL A 49 4.33 1.36 2.56
CA VAL A 49 3.85 1.06 1.19
C VAL A 49 3.52 2.35 0.43
N TYR A 50 2.78 3.28 1.04
CA TYR A 50 2.46 4.57 0.42
C TYR A 50 3.72 5.36 0.05
N GLU A 51 4.67 5.46 0.98
CA GLU A 51 5.94 6.17 0.77
C GLU A 51 6.80 5.46 -0.29
N ALA A 52 6.79 4.12 -0.32
CA ALA A 52 7.47 3.33 -1.33
C ALA A 52 6.96 3.63 -2.75
N LEU A 53 5.64 3.78 -2.96
CA LEU A 53 5.07 4.20 -4.24
C LEU A 53 5.67 5.54 -4.71
N GLY A 54 5.79 6.51 -3.81
CA GLY A 54 6.41 7.80 -4.11
C GLY A 54 7.90 7.69 -4.40
N ARG A 55 8.64 6.95 -3.58
CA ARG A 55 10.10 6.77 -3.68
C ARG A 55 10.53 6.13 -4.98
N VAL A 56 9.74 5.18 -5.49
CA VAL A 56 10.08 4.48 -6.74
C VAL A 56 9.60 5.23 -7.99
N GLY A 57 8.93 6.38 -7.83
CA GLY A 57 8.60 7.30 -8.91
C GLY A 57 7.20 7.14 -9.50
N TYR A 58 6.28 6.41 -8.85
CA TYR A 58 4.90 6.35 -9.33
C TYR A 58 4.21 7.70 -9.20
N ALA A 59 3.53 8.12 -10.28
CA ALA A 59 2.75 9.36 -10.29
C ALA A 59 1.60 9.32 -9.27
N ARG A 60 1.06 8.12 -9.01
CA ARG A 60 0.01 7.88 -8.02
C ARG A 60 0.58 7.25 -6.75
N GLN A 61 0.43 7.91 -5.62
CA GLN A 61 0.71 7.37 -4.28
C GLN A 61 -0.61 6.89 -3.66
N ASP A 62 -1.26 5.94 -4.32
CA ASP A 62 -2.55 5.42 -3.90
C ASP A 62 -2.76 4.03 -4.52
N ILE A 63 -3.26 3.12 -3.70
CA ILE A 63 -3.43 1.70 -4.05
C ILE A 63 -4.61 1.12 -3.26
N ALA A 64 -5.32 0.17 -3.86
CA ALA A 64 -6.40 -0.52 -3.15
C ALA A 64 -5.84 -1.52 -2.14
N LEU A 65 -6.52 -1.68 -1.00
CA LEU A 65 -6.07 -2.59 0.07
C LEU A 65 -5.93 -4.05 -0.40
N PHE A 66 -6.77 -4.51 -1.35
CA PHE A 66 -6.67 -5.88 -1.88
C PHE A 66 -5.44 -6.11 -2.77
N HIS A 67 -4.74 -5.05 -3.18
CA HIS A 67 -3.45 -5.17 -3.85
C HIS A 67 -2.27 -5.20 -2.88
N ILE A 68 -2.49 -5.02 -1.57
CA ILE A 68 -1.48 -5.13 -0.51
C ILE A 68 -1.65 -6.50 0.15
N PHE A 69 -0.57 -7.27 0.24
CA PHE A 69 -0.53 -8.61 0.81
C PHE A 69 0.28 -8.59 2.09
N VAL A 70 -0.30 -9.18 3.14
CA VAL A 70 0.35 -9.48 4.41
C VAL A 70 0.95 -10.88 4.31
N THR A 71 2.27 -10.96 4.29
CA THR A 71 3.00 -12.23 4.23
C THR A 71 3.01 -12.93 5.61
N PRO A 72 3.30 -14.24 5.68
CA PRO A 72 3.43 -14.95 6.96
C PRO A 72 4.48 -14.36 7.91
N GLY A 73 5.54 -13.73 7.37
CA GLY A 73 6.54 -13.00 8.16
C GLY A 73 6.09 -11.61 8.62
N GLY A 74 4.85 -11.20 8.30
CA GLY A 74 4.29 -9.89 8.65
C GLY A 74 4.75 -8.75 7.74
N GLU A 75 5.52 -9.01 6.70
CA GLU A 75 5.90 -7.99 5.70
C GLU A 75 4.74 -7.69 4.75
N PHE A 76 4.71 -6.45 4.26
CA PHE A 76 3.68 -5.95 3.34
C PHE A 76 4.28 -5.88 1.94
N LYS A 77 3.64 -6.55 0.99
CA LYS A 77 4.04 -6.50 -0.41
C LYS A 77 2.86 -6.14 -1.29
N ILE A 78 3.11 -5.39 -2.35
CA ILE A 78 2.09 -4.97 -3.28
C ILE A 78 2.16 -5.74 -4.59
N ILE A 79 0.98 -6.07 -5.10
CA ILE A 79 0.78 -6.65 -6.43
C ILE A 79 0.12 -5.63 -7.33
N ASP A 80 0.33 -5.79 -8.64
CA ASP A 80 -0.33 -5.02 -9.70
C ASP A 80 -0.28 -3.49 -9.53
N THR A 81 0.77 -2.90 -10.07
CA THR A 81 0.96 -1.45 -10.11
C THR A 81 0.55 -0.83 -11.45
N GLY A 82 -0.07 -1.59 -12.36
CA GLY A 82 -0.28 -1.16 -13.75
C GLY A 82 -1.13 0.11 -13.88
N ARG A 83 -2.09 0.30 -12.96
CA ARG A 83 -2.98 1.47 -12.92
C ARG A 83 -2.39 2.68 -12.19
N VAL A 84 -1.28 2.50 -11.49
CA VAL A 84 -0.63 3.52 -10.65
C VAL A 84 0.17 4.52 -11.52
N MET A 85 0.49 4.16 -12.76
CA MET A 85 1.29 5.00 -13.68
C MET A 85 0.50 6.09 -14.42
N LYS A 86 -0.83 6.03 -14.47
CA LYS A 86 -1.63 6.86 -15.41
C LYS A 86 -2.11 8.20 -14.85
N LYS A 87 -2.22 8.36 -13.52
CA LYS A 87 -2.81 9.55 -12.89
C LYS A 87 -1.93 10.07 -11.76
N LYS A 88 -1.57 11.36 -11.79
CA LYS A 88 -0.83 11.98 -10.69
C LYS A 88 -1.76 12.23 -9.51
N SER A 89 -1.45 11.65 -8.35
CA SER A 89 -2.19 11.90 -7.11
C SER A 89 -1.35 11.50 -5.91
N THR A 90 -1.17 12.42 -4.98
CA THR A 90 -0.45 12.18 -3.71
C THR A 90 -1.41 11.90 -2.55
N TYR A 91 -2.72 12.14 -2.73
CA TYR A 91 -3.71 11.85 -1.70
C TYR A 91 -4.27 10.42 -1.89
N PRO A 92 -4.15 9.52 -0.89
CA PRO A 92 -4.47 8.10 -1.06
C PRO A 92 -5.97 7.81 -0.93
N LYS A 93 -6.76 8.36 -1.85
CA LYS A 93 -8.23 8.29 -1.81
C LYS A 93 -8.75 6.85 -1.82
N ILE A 94 -8.22 5.95 -2.65
CA ILE A 94 -8.68 4.57 -2.72
C ILE A 94 -8.35 3.83 -1.42
N MET A 95 -7.12 3.96 -0.93
CA MET A 95 -6.70 3.34 0.32
C MET A 95 -7.60 3.80 1.49
N LEU A 96 -7.80 5.10 1.64
CA LEU A 96 -8.63 5.67 2.71
C LEU A 96 -10.10 5.29 2.58
N THR A 97 -10.60 5.15 1.35
CA THR A 97 -11.97 4.65 1.11
C THR A 97 -12.09 3.19 1.54
N GLY A 98 -11.10 2.36 1.20
CA GLY A 98 -11.05 0.95 1.63
C GLY A 98 -11.02 0.82 3.15
N LEU A 99 -10.21 1.63 3.84
CA LEU A 99 -10.15 1.66 5.30
C LEU A 99 -11.47 2.15 5.91
N LYS A 100 -12.15 3.11 5.27
CA LYS A 100 -13.47 3.58 5.71
C LYS A 100 -14.52 2.47 5.64
N THR A 101 -14.53 1.69 4.57
CA THR A 101 -15.44 0.54 4.41
C THR A 101 -15.21 -0.53 5.48
N LEU A 102 -14.00 -0.61 6.02
CA LEU A 102 -13.65 -1.51 7.13
C LEU A 102 -13.88 -0.89 8.53
N GLY A 103 -14.27 0.39 8.61
CA GLY A 103 -14.46 1.10 9.88
C GLY A 103 -13.16 1.56 10.55
N CYS A 104 -12.00 1.46 9.88
CA CYS A 104 -10.69 1.75 10.48
C CYS A 104 -10.07 3.07 10.02
N ARG A 105 -10.79 3.90 9.23
CA ARG A 105 -10.21 5.12 8.63
C ARG A 105 -9.79 6.14 9.70
N GLU A 106 -10.66 6.40 10.66
CA GLU A 106 -10.46 7.43 11.68
C GLU A 106 -9.27 7.04 12.58
N GLU A 107 -9.22 5.78 13.02
CA GLU A 107 -8.08 5.20 13.75
C GLU A 107 -6.79 5.26 12.93
N PHE A 108 -6.84 4.91 11.64
CA PHE A 108 -5.68 5.04 10.75
C PHE A 108 -5.16 6.48 10.71
N LEU A 109 -6.04 7.47 10.56
CA LEU A 109 -5.65 8.88 10.50
C LEU A 109 -5.05 9.38 11.81
N ILE A 110 -5.50 8.86 12.97
CA ILE A 110 -4.85 9.11 14.27
C ILE A 110 -3.43 8.55 14.25
N HIS A 111 -3.23 7.31 13.80
CA HIS A 111 -1.89 6.71 13.66
C HIS A 111 -1.01 7.50 12.69
N VAL A 112 -1.55 8.00 11.57
CA VAL A 112 -0.80 8.84 10.61
C VAL A 112 -0.32 10.13 11.26
N LYS A 113 -1.18 10.80 12.05
CA LYS A 113 -0.81 12.02 12.78
C LYS A 113 0.32 11.77 13.77
N MET A 114 0.33 10.60 14.42
CA MET A 114 1.39 10.21 15.36
C MET A 114 2.70 9.84 14.65
N LEU A 115 2.63 9.02 13.61
CA LEU A 115 3.80 8.42 12.95
C LEU A 115 4.45 9.33 11.89
N ARG A 116 3.64 10.14 11.20
CA ARG A 116 4.04 11.01 10.08
C ARG A 116 3.23 12.33 10.11
N PRO A 117 3.41 13.20 11.12
CA PRO A 117 2.59 14.41 11.29
C PRO A 117 2.60 15.34 10.06
N GLU A 118 3.73 15.44 9.36
CA GLU A 118 3.82 16.25 8.12
C GLU A 118 3.00 15.67 6.97
N LEU A 119 2.90 14.33 6.88
CA LEU A 119 2.06 13.67 5.91
C LEU A 119 0.58 13.86 6.25
N TYR A 120 0.22 13.76 7.53
CA TYR A 120 -1.13 14.06 8.00
C TYR A 120 -1.56 15.48 7.63
N LYS A 121 -0.70 16.49 7.88
CA LYS A 121 -0.96 17.88 7.48
C LYS A 121 -1.16 18.00 5.98
N ARG A 122 -0.36 17.30 5.17
CA ARG A 122 -0.47 17.30 3.71
C ARG A 122 -1.80 16.71 3.21
N TRP A 123 -2.31 15.66 3.85
CA TRP A 123 -3.59 15.04 3.49
C TRP A 123 -4.81 15.79 4.02
N SER A 124 -4.62 16.70 4.96
CA SER A 124 -5.69 17.50 5.59
C SER A 124 -5.89 18.87 4.92
N LYS A 125 -5.17 19.14 3.82
CA LYS A 125 -5.37 20.29 2.94
C LYS A 125 -6.26 19.90 1.77
#